data_AF-A0A3C1BCI9-F1
#
_entry.id   AF-A0A3C1BCI9-F1
#
_cell.length_a   1.000
_cell.length_b   1.000
_cell.length_c   1.000
_cell.angle_alpha   90.00
_cell.angle_beta   90.00
_cell.angle_gamma   90.00
#
_symmetry.space_group_name_H-M   'P 1'
#
loop_
_entity.id
_entity.type
_entity.pdbx_description
1 polymer ?
#
loop_
_entity_poly.entity_id
_entity_poly.type
_entity_poly.pdbx_seq_one_letter_code
_entity_poly.pdbx_strand_id
1 'polypeptide(L)'
;MKSFKIIAVLACLIFIAACARKPKTVLLSDTAVLHENENQLTQVIIYDMFTPPVASRIYTYTSLASYEAMRYADPKYNSLITQLKGFATPPEPQKGKNYNYALAATKAFFTVAHKVTFSIDTLKKYENKVYAMYKDNLDDSTYARSVDFGEQIGNLILKRANVDNYLQTRAKPKYLGEETPAKWRPTPPDYLDGIEFCWGTMKQFAG
;
A
#
# COMPACT_ATOMS: atom_id res chain seq x y z
N MET A 1 -44.15 -34.89 -27.05
CA MET A 1 -43.45 -33.82 -27.82
C MET A 1 -43.78 -32.39 -27.38
N LYS A 2 -45.04 -32.03 -27.03
CA LYS A 2 -45.39 -30.67 -26.58
C LYS A 2 -44.72 -30.26 -25.25
N SER A 3 -44.62 -31.19 -24.30
CA SER A 3 -44.01 -30.97 -22.97
C SER A 3 -42.50 -30.69 -23.04
N PHE A 4 -41.79 -31.31 -23.99
CA PHE A 4 -40.35 -31.11 -24.19
C PHE A 4 -40.04 -29.71 -24.75
N LYS A 5 -40.91 -29.18 -25.62
CA LYS A 5 -40.81 -27.80 -26.13
C LYS A 5 -41.05 -26.76 -25.03
N ILE A 6 -41.97 -27.04 -24.10
CA ILE A 6 -42.25 -26.14 -22.96
C ILE A 6 -41.07 -26.10 -21.98
N ILE A 7 -40.45 -27.25 -21.68
CA ILE A 7 -39.27 -27.32 -20.81
C ILE A 7 -38.08 -26.58 -21.45
N ALA A 8 -37.87 -26.75 -22.76
CA ALA A 8 -36.79 -26.05 -23.47
C ALA A 8 -36.97 -24.51 -23.47
N VAL A 9 -38.21 -24.02 -23.60
CA VAL A 9 -38.51 -22.57 -23.54
C VAL A 9 -38.32 -22.03 -22.11
N LEU A 10 -38.74 -22.77 -21.09
CA LEU A 10 -38.53 -22.41 -19.69
C LEU A 10 -37.03 -22.39 -19.31
N ALA A 11 -36.25 -23.37 -19.77
CA ALA A 11 -34.81 -23.38 -19.57
C ALA A 11 -34.14 -22.18 -20.25
N CYS A 12 -34.54 -21.84 -21.48
CA CYS A 12 -34.00 -20.69 -22.21
C CYS A 12 -34.35 -19.36 -21.52
N LEU A 13 -35.55 -19.22 -20.96
CA LEU A 13 -35.96 -18.04 -20.17
C LEU A 13 -35.15 -17.90 -18.87
N ILE A 14 -34.79 -19.00 -18.20
CA ILE A 14 -33.93 -19.00 -17.02
C ILE A 14 -32.49 -18.57 -17.37
N PHE A 15 -31.95 -19.00 -18.51
CA PHE A 15 -30.62 -18.57 -18.98
C PHE A 15 -30.57 -17.07 -19.34
N ILE A 16 -31.67 -16.49 -19.84
CA ILE A 16 -31.77 -15.05 -20.12
C ILE A 16 -31.88 -14.25 -18.81
N ALA A 17 -32.63 -14.74 -17.82
CA ALA A 17 -32.75 -14.11 -16.51
C ALA A 17 -31.46 -14.20 -15.67
N ALA A 18 -30.64 -15.24 -15.86
CA ALA A 18 -29.33 -15.38 -15.23
C ALA A 18 -28.27 -14.40 -15.79
N CYS A 19 -28.54 -13.76 -16.93
CA CYS A 19 -27.71 -12.69 -17.49
C CYS A 19 -28.01 -11.31 -16.89
N ALA A 20 -28.71 -11.21 -15.75
CA ALA A 20 -28.85 -9.97 -15.01
C ALA A 20 -27.45 -9.46 -14.59
N ARG A 21 -26.94 -8.44 -15.30
CA ARG A 21 -25.65 -7.82 -15.02
C ARG A 21 -25.67 -7.29 -13.59
N LYS A 22 -24.73 -7.74 -12.75
CA LYS A 22 -24.53 -7.14 -11.43
C LYS A 22 -24.37 -5.62 -11.60
N PRO A 23 -25.01 -4.81 -10.74
CA PRO A 23 -24.82 -3.37 -10.77
C PRO A 23 -23.33 -3.07 -10.57
N LYS A 24 -22.76 -2.33 -11.50
CA LYS A 24 -21.34 -1.95 -11.51
C LYS A 24 -21.07 -1.03 -10.32
N THR A 25 -19.99 -1.28 -9.58
CA THR A 25 -19.53 -0.35 -8.55
C THR A 25 -19.09 0.97 -9.21
N VAL A 26 -19.52 2.12 -8.69
CA VAL A 26 -19.09 3.43 -9.23
C VAL A 26 -17.60 3.62 -8.96
N LEU A 27 -16.85 3.99 -10.01
CA LEU A 27 -15.43 4.31 -9.88
C LEU A 27 -15.25 5.63 -9.14
N LEU A 28 -14.54 5.59 -8.00
CA LEU A 28 -14.16 6.77 -7.25
C LEU A 28 -13.07 7.56 -7.98
N SER A 29 -12.91 8.84 -7.64
CA SER A 29 -11.80 9.63 -8.16
C SER A 29 -10.46 9.11 -7.61
N ASP A 30 -9.40 9.27 -8.41
CA ASP A 30 -8.04 8.84 -8.02
C ASP A 30 -7.64 9.46 -6.68
N THR A 31 -7.92 10.74 -6.47
CA THR A 31 -7.68 11.43 -5.19
C THR A 31 -8.41 10.77 -4.04
N ALA A 32 -9.69 10.44 -4.19
CA ALA A 32 -10.46 9.82 -3.11
C ALA A 32 -9.90 8.44 -2.73
N VAL A 33 -9.48 7.64 -3.72
CA VAL A 33 -8.84 6.34 -3.48
C VAL A 33 -7.52 6.51 -2.73
N LEU A 34 -6.63 7.38 -3.20
CA LEU A 34 -5.31 7.57 -2.59
C LEU A 34 -5.40 8.15 -1.17
N HIS A 35 -6.32 9.09 -0.91
CA HIS A 35 -6.57 9.59 0.44
C HIS A 35 -7.10 8.50 1.37
N GLU A 36 -7.99 7.64 0.88
CA GLU A 36 -8.52 6.56 1.70
C GLU A 36 -7.47 5.46 1.97
N ASN A 37 -6.54 5.20 1.05
CA ASN A 37 -5.38 4.34 1.31
C ASN A 37 -4.58 4.83 2.52
N GLU A 38 -4.27 6.12 2.58
CA GLU A 38 -3.54 6.75 3.70
C GLU A 38 -4.37 6.74 5.00
N ASN A 39 -5.69 6.95 4.90
CA ASN A 39 -6.58 6.85 6.05
C ASN A 39 -6.56 5.43 6.64
N GLN A 40 -6.69 4.39 5.82
CA GLN A 40 -6.62 2.99 6.27
C GLN A 40 -5.27 2.64 6.89
N LEU A 41 -4.17 3.13 6.30
CA LEU A 41 -2.84 2.99 6.89
C LEU A 41 -2.75 3.67 8.27
N THR A 42 -3.32 4.87 8.40
CA THR A 42 -3.36 5.62 9.66
C THR A 42 -4.12 4.85 10.74
N GLN A 43 -5.28 4.28 10.40
CA GLN A 43 -6.05 3.46 11.35
C GLN A 43 -5.24 2.25 11.83
N VAL A 44 -4.50 1.60 10.93
CA VAL A 44 -3.61 0.48 11.30
C VAL A 44 -2.43 0.96 12.13
N ILE A 45 -1.83 2.11 11.84
CA ILE A 45 -0.75 2.68 12.65
C ILE A 45 -1.19 2.92 14.10
N ILE A 46 -2.40 3.44 14.29
CA ILE A 46 -3.00 3.65 15.61
C ILE A 46 -3.26 2.31 16.29
N TYR A 47 -3.91 1.38 15.59
CA TYR A 47 -4.28 0.08 16.14
C TYR A 47 -3.07 -0.77 16.55
N ASP A 48 -2.02 -0.76 15.73
CA ASP A 48 -0.75 -1.47 15.98
C ASP A 48 0.17 -0.72 16.95
N MET A 49 -0.24 0.46 17.47
CA MET A 49 0.50 1.28 18.43
C MET A 49 1.94 1.60 17.99
N PHE A 50 2.15 1.90 16.70
CA PHE A 50 3.47 2.29 16.22
C PHE A 50 3.91 3.64 16.83
N THR A 51 5.15 3.69 17.29
CA THR A 51 5.73 4.90 17.85
C THR A 51 5.91 5.98 16.76
N PRO A 52 5.91 7.27 17.10
CA PRO A 52 6.05 8.36 16.11
C PRO A 52 7.20 8.20 15.09
N PRO A 53 8.45 7.87 15.50
CA PRO A 53 9.52 7.63 14.54
C PRO A 53 9.22 6.45 13.59
N VAL A 54 8.68 5.35 14.08
CA VAL A 54 8.35 4.18 13.25
C VAL A 54 7.19 4.49 12.29
N ALA A 55 6.17 5.21 12.75
CA ALA A 55 5.08 5.70 11.90
C ALA A 55 5.60 6.56 10.75
N SER A 56 6.56 7.47 11.01
CA SER A 56 7.18 8.28 9.94
C SER A 56 7.82 7.43 8.85
N ARG A 57 8.49 6.34 9.24
CA ARG A 57 9.11 5.40 8.30
C ARG A 57 8.06 4.67 7.47
N ILE A 58 6.96 4.24 8.10
CA ILE A 58 5.85 3.55 7.44
C ILE A 58 5.26 4.45 6.35
N TYR A 59 4.80 5.67 6.71
CA TYR A 59 4.27 6.63 5.75
C TYR A 59 5.25 6.93 4.62
N THR A 60 6.53 7.17 4.95
CA THR A 60 7.51 7.53 3.92
C THR A 60 7.64 6.46 2.84
N TYR A 61 7.78 5.19 3.23
CA TYR A 61 7.93 4.12 2.23
C TYR A 61 6.63 3.84 1.46
N THR A 62 5.47 3.86 2.12
CA THR A 62 4.19 3.60 1.45
C THR A 62 3.84 4.72 0.47
N SER A 63 3.98 5.98 0.87
CA SER A 63 3.72 7.14 0.01
C SER A 63 4.74 7.22 -1.12
N LEU A 64 6.02 6.89 -0.90
CA LEU A 64 7.03 6.85 -1.96
C LEU A 64 6.70 5.78 -3.02
N ALA A 65 6.24 4.59 -2.61
CA ALA A 65 5.79 3.57 -3.54
C ALA A 65 4.56 4.00 -4.35
N SER A 66 3.58 4.60 -3.68
CA SER A 66 2.39 5.17 -4.33
C SER A 66 2.78 6.23 -5.37
N TYR A 67 3.66 7.16 -4.99
CA TYR A 67 4.15 8.23 -5.86
C TYR A 67 4.87 7.69 -7.10
N GLU A 68 5.82 6.76 -6.94
CA GLU A 68 6.61 6.23 -8.05
C GLU A 68 5.76 5.47 -9.08
N ALA A 69 4.65 4.88 -8.65
CA ALA A 69 3.69 4.27 -9.56
C ALA A 69 2.72 5.31 -10.17
N MET A 70 2.26 6.30 -9.39
CA MET A 70 1.29 7.31 -9.83
C MET A 70 1.89 8.32 -10.82
N ARG A 71 3.18 8.67 -10.70
CA ARG A 71 3.80 9.77 -11.45
C ARG A 71 3.63 9.67 -12.97
N TYR A 72 3.49 8.46 -13.51
CA TYR A 72 3.29 8.25 -14.94
C TYR A 72 1.90 8.70 -15.46
N ALA A 73 0.97 9.03 -14.56
CA ALA A 73 -0.31 9.67 -14.91
C ALA A 73 -0.12 11.08 -15.49
N ASP A 74 0.98 11.75 -15.15
CA ASP A 74 1.29 13.09 -15.65
C ASP A 74 2.82 13.23 -15.88
N PRO A 75 3.26 13.42 -17.13
CA PRO A 75 4.69 13.42 -17.49
C PRO A 75 5.50 14.53 -16.82
N LYS A 76 4.87 15.51 -16.16
CA LYS A 76 5.59 16.56 -15.41
C LYS A 76 6.28 16.03 -14.15
N TYR A 77 5.88 14.87 -13.63
CA TYR A 77 6.43 14.31 -12.40
C TYR A 77 7.62 13.40 -12.67
N ASN A 78 8.78 13.81 -12.16
CA ASN A 78 10.00 13.00 -12.20
C ASN A 78 10.03 11.95 -11.09
N SER A 79 10.85 10.92 -11.26
CA SER A 79 11.09 9.96 -10.19
C SER A 79 11.82 10.62 -9.02
N LEU A 80 11.29 10.47 -7.80
CA LEU A 80 11.93 10.91 -6.56
C LEU A 80 13.05 9.95 -6.17
N ILE A 81 12.89 8.65 -6.39
CA ILE A 81 13.91 7.66 -5.96
C ILE A 81 15.26 7.84 -6.67
N THR A 82 15.28 8.51 -7.83
CA THR A 82 16.53 8.88 -8.53
C THR A 82 17.35 9.95 -7.81
N GLN A 83 16.70 10.70 -6.90
CA GLN A 83 17.32 11.74 -6.07
C GLN A 83 17.63 11.25 -4.65
N LEU A 84 17.21 10.02 -4.31
CA LEU A 84 17.33 9.44 -2.98
C LEU A 84 18.39 8.32 -2.96
N LYS A 85 18.94 8.04 -1.78
CA LYS A 85 20.01 7.05 -1.60
C LYS A 85 19.47 5.61 -1.52
N GLY A 86 20.10 4.71 -2.28
CA GLY A 86 19.97 3.26 -2.12
C GLY A 86 18.83 2.60 -2.88
N PHE A 87 18.20 3.31 -3.83
CA PHE A 87 17.21 2.71 -4.72
C PHE A 87 17.88 2.24 -6.01
N ALA A 88 17.37 1.13 -6.57
CA ALA A 88 17.68 0.76 -7.94
C ALA A 88 16.80 1.55 -8.91
N THR A 89 17.13 1.49 -10.20
CA THR A 89 16.34 2.12 -11.26
C THR A 89 14.89 1.61 -11.24
N PRO A 90 13.88 2.51 -11.29
CA PRO A 90 12.49 2.09 -11.33
C PRO A 90 12.16 1.35 -12.62
N PRO A 91 11.29 0.33 -12.59
CA PRO A 91 10.68 -0.21 -13.80
C PRO A 91 9.87 0.88 -14.52
N GLU A 92 9.79 0.77 -15.84
CA GLU A 92 9.02 1.68 -16.68
C GLU A 92 7.76 0.99 -17.24
N PRO A 93 6.64 1.71 -17.41
CA PRO A 93 5.48 1.22 -18.14
C PRO A 93 5.83 0.84 -19.57
N GLN A 94 5.17 -0.20 -20.08
CA GLN A 94 5.34 -0.63 -21.46
C GLN A 94 4.80 0.43 -22.42
N LYS A 95 5.62 0.85 -23.38
CA LYS A 95 5.23 1.84 -24.41
C LYS A 95 4.01 1.36 -25.19
N GLY A 96 3.06 2.26 -25.42
CA GLY A 96 1.84 1.98 -26.18
C GLY A 96 0.82 1.07 -25.48
N LYS A 97 0.96 0.83 -24.17
CA LYS A 97 -0.02 0.10 -23.36
C LYS A 97 -0.72 1.04 -22.40
N ASN A 98 -1.99 0.72 -22.12
CA ASN A 98 -2.80 1.46 -21.17
C ASN A 98 -2.61 0.93 -19.74
N TYR A 99 -2.62 1.85 -18.80
CA TYR A 99 -2.51 1.62 -17.36
C TYR A 99 -3.51 2.51 -16.64
N ASN A 100 -4.04 2.04 -15.51
CA ASN A 100 -4.65 2.90 -14.51
C ASN A 100 -3.61 3.11 -13.39
N TYR A 101 -2.98 4.29 -13.37
CA TYR A 101 -1.89 4.56 -12.45
C TYR A 101 -2.32 4.75 -11.00
N ALA A 102 -3.58 5.12 -10.74
CA ALA A 102 -4.12 5.14 -9.38
C ALA A 102 -4.28 3.73 -8.78
N LEU A 103 -4.70 2.75 -9.58
CA LEU A 103 -4.69 1.33 -9.20
C LEU A 103 -3.26 0.83 -8.99
N ALA A 104 -2.33 1.17 -9.88
CA ALA A 104 -0.92 0.81 -9.70
C ALA A 104 -0.32 1.41 -8.41
N ALA A 105 -0.61 2.68 -8.14
CA ALA A 105 -0.20 3.38 -6.93
C ALA A 105 -0.79 2.74 -5.67
N THR A 106 -2.08 2.42 -5.69
CA THR A 106 -2.76 1.70 -4.60
C THR A 106 -2.10 0.34 -4.34
N LYS A 107 -1.83 -0.44 -5.40
CA LYS A 107 -1.17 -1.74 -5.28
C LYS A 107 0.26 -1.62 -4.77
N ALA A 108 1.03 -0.64 -5.25
CA ALA A 108 2.38 -0.36 -4.76
C ALA A 108 2.39 0.00 -3.27
N PHE A 109 1.48 0.89 -2.88
CA PHE A 109 1.26 1.32 -1.50
C PHE A 109 1.01 0.12 -0.58
N PHE A 110 0.02 -0.73 -0.89
CA PHE A 110 -0.32 -1.86 -0.03
C PHE A 110 0.70 -3.00 -0.07
N THR A 111 1.41 -3.16 -1.19
CA THR A 111 2.57 -4.07 -1.25
C THR A 111 3.59 -3.71 -0.18
N VAL A 112 3.88 -2.41 -0.01
CA VAL A 112 4.77 -1.92 1.05
C VAL A 112 4.10 -2.05 2.42
N ALA A 113 2.87 -1.53 2.58
CA ALA A 113 2.16 -1.47 3.86
C ALA A 113 2.12 -2.84 4.54
N HIS A 114 1.80 -3.90 3.79
CA HIS A 114 1.77 -5.27 4.30
C HIS A 114 3.06 -5.81 4.89
N LYS A 115 4.21 -5.22 4.55
CA LYS A 115 5.51 -5.64 5.08
C LYS A 115 6.00 -4.77 6.22
N VAL A 116 5.37 -3.62 6.45
CA VAL A 116 5.81 -2.64 7.45
C VAL A 116 4.76 -2.40 8.55
N THR A 117 3.62 -3.08 8.49
CA THR A 117 2.57 -3.11 9.53
C THR A 117 2.26 -4.54 9.98
N PHE A 118 1.44 -4.72 11.03
CA PHE A 118 1.06 -6.03 11.55
C PHE A 118 -0.38 -6.42 11.20
N SER A 119 -1.34 -5.49 11.30
CA SER A 119 -2.78 -5.74 11.07
C SER A 119 -3.17 -5.80 9.58
N ILE A 120 -2.54 -6.72 8.85
CA ILE A 120 -2.68 -6.92 7.39
C ILE A 120 -4.12 -7.22 6.96
N ASP A 121 -4.86 -8.01 7.72
CA ASP A 121 -6.20 -8.43 7.32
C ASP A 121 -7.21 -7.27 7.28
N THR A 122 -7.00 -6.25 8.12
CA THR A 122 -7.76 -5.00 8.10
C THR A 122 -7.57 -4.27 6.76
N LEU A 123 -6.31 -4.16 6.29
CA LEU A 123 -6.00 -3.53 5.01
C LEU A 123 -6.54 -4.34 3.84
N LYS A 124 -6.36 -5.67 3.84
CA LYS A 124 -6.88 -6.56 2.79
C LYS A 124 -8.39 -6.45 2.61
N LYS A 125 -9.15 -6.30 3.70
CA LYS A 125 -10.61 -6.14 3.64
C LYS A 125 -11.00 -4.88 2.85
N TYR A 126 -10.26 -3.79 3.02
CA TYR A 126 -10.44 -2.57 2.26
C TYR A 126 -9.96 -2.74 0.81
N GLU A 127 -8.74 -3.26 0.60
CA GLU A 127 -8.16 -3.50 -0.71
C GLU A 127 -9.05 -4.34 -1.61
N ASN A 128 -9.64 -5.42 -1.09
CA ASN A 128 -10.52 -6.27 -1.87
C ASN A 128 -11.71 -5.49 -2.46
N LYS A 129 -12.24 -4.49 -1.75
CA LYS A 129 -13.31 -3.62 -2.26
C LYS A 129 -12.79 -2.69 -3.35
N VAL A 130 -11.63 -2.07 -3.13
CA VAL A 130 -11.01 -1.15 -4.10
C VAL A 130 -10.64 -1.88 -5.38
N TYR A 131 -9.98 -3.04 -5.27
CA TYR A 131 -9.60 -3.87 -6.40
C TYR A 131 -10.81 -4.40 -7.15
N ALA A 132 -11.90 -4.79 -6.47
CA ALA A 132 -13.15 -5.16 -7.13
C ALA A 132 -13.77 -3.98 -7.89
N MET A 133 -13.80 -2.78 -7.30
CA MET A 133 -14.26 -1.56 -7.97
C MET A 133 -13.48 -1.30 -9.27
N TYR A 134 -12.15 -1.39 -9.25
CA TYR A 134 -11.36 -1.24 -10.46
C TYR A 134 -11.59 -2.38 -11.47
N LYS A 135 -11.73 -3.62 -10.99
CA LYS A 135 -12.00 -4.79 -11.84
C LYS A 135 -13.34 -4.68 -12.56
N ASP A 136 -14.36 -4.12 -11.91
CA ASP A 136 -15.66 -3.83 -12.52
C ASP A 136 -15.54 -2.75 -13.62
N ASN A 137 -14.57 -1.84 -13.52
CA ASN A 137 -14.48 -0.62 -14.33
C ASN A 137 -13.42 -0.62 -15.42
N LEU A 138 -12.47 -1.54 -15.39
CA LEU A 138 -11.37 -1.62 -16.33
C LEU A 138 -11.45 -2.91 -17.15
N ASP A 139 -10.86 -2.91 -18.35
CA ASP A 139 -10.62 -4.17 -19.06
C ASP A 139 -9.57 -5.01 -18.31
N ASP A 140 -9.66 -6.33 -18.48
CA ASP A 140 -8.80 -7.29 -17.79
C ASP A 140 -7.31 -7.03 -18.02
N SER A 141 -6.94 -6.56 -19.21
CA SER A 141 -5.55 -6.34 -19.57
C SER A 141 -4.98 -5.07 -18.91
N THR A 142 -5.75 -3.98 -18.84
CA THR A 142 -5.36 -2.76 -18.13
C THR A 142 -5.32 -3.02 -16.63
N TYR A 143 -6.32 -3.71 -16.07
CA TYR A 143 -6.33 -4.07 -14.64
C TYR A 143 -5.10 -4.87 -14.25
N ALA A 144 -4.85 -6.01 -14.93
CA ALA A 144 -3.76 -6.90 -14.58
C ALA A 144 -2.40 -6.21 -14.70
N ARG A 145 -2.20 -5.42 -15.76
CA ARG A 145 -0.96 -4.69 -15.99
C ARG A 145 -0.72 -3.59 -14.97
N SER A 146 -1.78 -2.91 -14.51
CA SER A 146 -1.68 -1.87 -13.49
C SER A 146 -1.32 -2.47 -12.12
N VAL A 147 -1.94 -3.60 -11.77
CA VAL A 147 -1.61 -4.35 -10.54
C VAL A 147 -0.17 -4.86 -10.58
N ASP A 148 0.24 -5.51 -11.68
CA ASP A 148 1.59 -6.02 -11.85
C ASP A 148 2.63 -4.90 -11.75
N PHE A 149 2.41 -3.78 -12.44
CA PHE A 149 3.31 -2.63 -12.37
C PHE A 149 3.41 -2.03 -10.95
N GLY A 150 2.27 -1.88 -10.27
CA GLY A 150 2.25 -1.44 -8.87
C GLY A 150 3.03 -2.38 -7.95
N GLU A 151 2.87 -3.69 -8.13
CA GLU A 151 3.61 -4.69 -7.36
C GLU A 151 5.12 -4.63 -7.58
N GLN A 152 5.56 -4.46 -8.83
CA GLN A 152 6.98 -4.28 -9.17
C GLN A 152 7.57 -3.03 -8.48
N ILE A 153 6.85 -1.91 -8.50
CA ILE A 153 7.26 -0.67 -7.80
C ILE A 153 7.31 -0.88 -6.28
N GLY A 154 6.26 -1.46 -5.69
CA GLY A 154 6.23 -1.75 -4.25
C GLY A 154 7.41 -2.64 -3.80
N ASN A 155 7.70 -3.69 -4.58
CA ASN A 155 8.84 -4.58 -4.32
C ASN A 155 10.19 -3.87 -4.45
N LEU A 156 10.34 -2.94 -5.40
CA LEU A 156 11.53 -2.10 -5.51
C LEU A 156 11.75 -1.27 -4.24
N ILE A 157 10.68 -0.62 -3.73
CA ILE A 157 10.76 0.19 -2.51
C ILE A 157 11.08 -0.69 -1.29
N LEU A 158 10.48 -1.87 -1.19
CA LEU A 158 10.78 -2.82 -0.11
C LEU A 158 12.23 -3.29 -0.08
N LYS A 159 12.87 -3.48 -1.25
CA LYS A 159 14.29 -3.82 -1.29
C LYS A 159 15.14 -2.81 -0.54
N ARG A 160 14.86 -1.51 -0.70
CA ARG A 160 15.54 -0.44 0.05
C ARG A 160 15.11 -0.41 1.53
N ALA A 161 13.84 -0.62 1.83
CA ALA A 161 13.32 -0.65 3.20
C ALA A 161 13.95 -1.77 4.04
N ASN A 162 14.22 -2.93 3.45
CA ASN A 162 14.79 -4.08 4.16
C ASN A 162 16.26 -3.89 4.58
N VAL A 163 16.96 -2.94 3.97
CA VAL A 163 18.40 -2.70 4.22
C VAL A 163 18.66 -1.34 4.86
N ASP A 164 17.64 -0.72 5.45
CA ASP A 164 17.70 0.64 6.02
C ASP A 164 18.13 0.72 7.49
N ASN A 165 18.60 -0.41 8.03
CA ASN A 165 19.00 -0.63 9.41
C ASN A 165 17.85 -0.85 10.42
N TYR A 166 16.57 -0.83 10.01
CA TYR A 166 15.43 -0.98 10.93
C TYR A 166 15.43 -2.30 11.71
N LEU A 167 15.73 -3.42 11.03
CA LEU A 167 15.71 -4.75 11.65
C LEU A 167 16.84 -4.90 12.67
N GLN A 168 18.02 -4.35 12.36
CA GLN A 168 19.19 -4.38 13.24
C GLN A 168 18.95 -3.57 14.52
N THR A 169 18.18 -2.47 14.46
CA THR A 169 17.87 -1.69 15.67
C THR A 169 16.90 -2.41 16.61
N ARG A 170 16.07 -3.35 16.12
CA ARG A 170 15.15 -4.13 16.97
C ARG A 170 15.87 -5.04 17.96
N ALA A 171 17.09 -5.47 17.64
CA ALA A 171 17.89 -6.36 18.47
C ALA A 171 18.79 -5.62 19.48
N LYS A 172 18.78 -4.28 19.50
CA LYS A 172 19.65 -3.51 20.40
C LYS A 172 19.11 -3.49 21.83
N PRO A 173 19.99 -3.44 22.85
CA PRO A 173 19.57 -3.24 24.24
C PRO A 173 18.75 -1.96 24.38
N LYS A 174 17.73 -1.98 25.21
CA LYS A 174 16.89 -0.80 25.46
C LYS A 174 17.66 0.28 26.23
N TYR A 175 17.23 1.54 26.09
CA TYR A 175 17.71 2.63 26.93
C TYR A 175 16.76 2.82 28.13
N LEU A 176 17.24 2.46 29.33
CA LEU A 176 16.45 2.47 30.56
C LEU A 176 16.51 3.81 31.32
N GLY A 177 17.33 4.76 30.84
CA GLY A 177 17.66 6.00 31.56
C GLY A 177 18.79 5.84 32.58
N GLU A 178 19.20 6.94 33.19
CA GLU A 178 20.30 7.01 34.15
C GLU A 178 19.97 7.97 35.30
N GLU A 179 20.43 7.67 36.53
CA GLU A 179 20.22 8.51 37.73
C GLU A 179 21.21 9.69 37.82
N THR A 180 22.17 9.80 36.91
CA THR A 180 23.14 10.90 36.91
C THR A 180 22.47 12.23 36.56
N PRO A 181 22.87 13.35 37.20
CA PRO A 181 22.31 14.68 36.90
C PRO A 181 22.32 15.01 35.41
N ALA A 182 21.24 15.64 34.94
CA ALA A 182 21.02 16.06 33.56
C ALA A 182 20.92 14.95 32.49
N LYS A 183 20.88 13.67 32.86
CA LYS A 183 20.47 12.59 31.94
C LYS A 183 18.96 12.39 31.98
N TRP A 184 18.41 11.96 30.85
CA TRP A 184 17.01 11.57 30.78
C TRP A 184 16.77 10.32 31.62
N ARG A 185 15.62 10.32 32.31
CA ARG A 185 15.08 9.17 33.05
C ARG A 185 13.60 8.98 32.72
N PRO A 186 13.06 7.77 32.87
CA PRO A 186 11.64 7.52 32.71
C PRO A 186 10.80 8.40 33.63
N THR A 187 9.63 8.82 33.15
CA THR A 187 8.71 9.71 33.87
C THR A 187 7.40 9.01 34.21
N PRO A 188 6.72 9.37 35.31
CA PRO A 188 5.40 8.85 35.64
C PRO A 188 4.36 9.17 34.54
N PRO A 189 3.24 8.42 34.47
CA PRO A 189 2.86 7.34 35.38
C PRO A 189 3.52 5.99 35.08
N ASP A 190 3.88 5.73 33.82
CA ASP A 190 4.21 4.37 33.37
C ASP A 190 5.72 4.05 33.43
N TYR A 191 6.57 5.07 33.56
CA TYR A 191 8.04 4.92 33.60
C TYR A 191 8.59 4.08 32.44
N LEU A 192 8.09 4.31 31.22
CA LEU A 192 8.49 3.58 30.02
C LEU A 192 9.96 3.82 29.64
N ASP A 193 10.57 2.80 29.04
CA ASP A 193 11.90 2.87 28.45
C ASP A 193 11.99 3.95 27.35
N GLY A 194 13.20 4.46 27.09
CA GLY A 194 13.45 5.41 26.02
C GLY A 194 13.08 4.85 24.64
N ILE A 195 12.05 5.42 24.02
CA ILE A 195 11.53 5.00 22.72
C ILE A 195 12.58 5.24 21.63
N GLU A 196 12.85 4.21 20.83
CA GLU A 196 13.69 4.29 19.63
C GLU A 196 15.02 5.04 19.82
N PHE A 197 15.69 4.86 20.97
CA PHE A 197 16.88 5.65 21.34
C PHE A 197 18.01 5.64 20.31
N CYS A 198 18.06 4.60 19.45
CA CYS A 198 19.06 4.44 18.39
C CYS A 198 18.54 4.82 16.99
N TRP A 199 17.41 5.51 16.87
CA TRP A 199 16.80 5.90 15.60
C TRP A 199 17.76 6.70 14.69
N GLY A 200 18.69 7.45 15.28
CA GLY A 200 19.74 8.17 14.54
C GLY A 200 20.70 7.26 13.76
N THR A 201 20.65 5.93 13.96
CA THR A 201 21.44 4.95 13.19
C THR A 201 20.73 4.43 11.95
N MET A 202 19.50 4.88 11.68
CA MET A 202 18.75 4.56 10.47
C MET A 202 19.43 5.15 9.22
N LYS A 203 19.39 4.43 8.10
CA LYS A 203 19.90 4.96 6.83
C LYS A 203 18.94 6.01 6.26
N GLN A 204 19.39 7.26 6.23
CA GLN A 204 18.63 8.40 5.72
C GLN A 204 18.28 8.26 4.22
N PHE A 205 17.19 8.90 3.81
CA PHE A 205 16.74 8.95 2.40
C PHE A 205 17.54 9.96 1.58
N ALA A 206 17.80 11.14 2.16
CA ALA A 206 18.51 12.25 1.53
C ALA A 206 19.70 12.69 2.41
N GLY A 207 20.72 13.25 1.78
CA GLY A 207 21.87 13.88 2.41
C GLY A 207 23.09 13.79 1.53
#